data_AF-A0A510JH17-F1
#
_entry.id   AF-A0A510JH17-F1
#
_cell.length_a   1.000
_cell.length_b   1.000
_cell.length_c   1.000
_cell.angle_alpha   90.00
_cell.angle_beta   90.00
_cell.angle_gamma   90.00
#
_symmetry.space_group_name_H-M   'P 1'
#
loop_
_entity.id
_entity.type
_entity.pdbx_description
1 polymer ?
#
loop_
_entity_poly.entity_id
_entity_poly.type
_entity_poly.pdbx_seq_one_letter_code
_entity_poly.pdbx_strand_id
1 'polypeptide(L)'
;MIRKWVIIMEKKSRKLSAMVVAGLMLCVTNVFSVPAIEMDYTCPIGKEKFRSIDYSPQCPTNKFVMFKNEFTKEELKKYEKIINSKEYKAVPKTSPKEYYLGRFYEMAGGFSDKEIGETYYKAYRAQINWNSENIDILKESLTKGISYLEKSLPMENKSEFPWKLAYLYISNKEFDKANALVEKQDKNVHLERIANFYYTLSDIEKSQINYYGYDYMDFNKESIDKKTEKEFREKALYYLQAVIKKNKGHYSEKELFRLVDLYKSLGNEKAIDEVFSKAPSEYWSLIVSYYLDEPIGSIGDVYDEKKLATEDNLKKALSYADKLVKMISKNSKDSIEKNQYNLSIILKAEAERRLGKFEEASKTLSKINITDIKDTIYRYDFERLKELTEKKDSSVREYTPLPIMY
;
A
#
# COMPACT_ATOMS: atom_id res chain seq x y z
N MET A 1 -33.54 -28.49 -34.75
CA MET A 1 -32.21 -28.78 -35.30
C MET A 1 -31.22 -27.82 -34.65
N ILE A 2 -30.75 -28.16 -33.44
CA ILE A 2 -29.83 -27.37 -32.61
C ILE A 2 -28.66 -28.31 -32.31
N ARG A 3 -27.44 -27.98 -32.77
CA ARG A 3 -26.25 -28.83 -32.65
C ARG A 3 -25.29 -28.30 -31.57
N LYS A 4 -25.23 -29.06 -30.48
CA LYS A 4 -24.04 -29.52 -29.72
C LYS A 4 -22.79 -28.62 -29.72
N TRP A 5 -22.57 -27.91 -28.61
CA TRP A 5 -21.24 -27.62 -28.02
C TRP A 5 -21.35 -27.61 -26.48
N VAL A 6 -21.84 -28.73 -25.93
CA VAL A 6 -21.64 -29.13 -24.53
C VAL A 6 -20.80 -30.40 -24.60
N ILE A 7 -19.84 -30.55 -23.68
CA ILE A 7 -18.80 -31.58 -23.55
C ILE A 7 -17.43 -31.10 -24.06
N ILE A 8 -16.67 -30.43 -23.18
CA ILE A 8 -15.37 -30.85 -22.61
C ILE A 8 -15.06 -29.82 -21.50
N MET A 9 -15.63 -30.01 -20.31
CA MET A 9 -15.12 -29.39 -19.06
C MET A 9 -15.52 -30.22 -17.82
N GLU A 10 -15.69 -31.53 -17.96
CA GLU A 10 -15.87 -32.43 -16.82
C GLU A 10 -14.76 -33.48 -16.79
N LYS A 11 -13.59 -33.10 -16.24
CA LYS A 11 -12.69 -34.05 -15.53
C LYS A 11 -11.51 -33.45 -14.76
N LYS A 12 -11.59 -32.21 -14.26
CA LYS A 12 -10.59 -31.67 -13.30
C LYS A 12 -11.16 -31.01 -12.03
N SER A 13 -12.46 -31.17 -11.76
CA SER A 13 -13.15 -30.52 -10.63
C SER A 13 -13.24 -31.35 -9.33
N ARG A 14 -12.32 -32.30 -9.07
CA ARG A 14 -12.36 -33.12 -7.82
C ARG A 14 -11.06 -33.19 -7.02
N LYS A 15 -10.17 -32.20 -7.13
CA LYS A 15 -9.04 -32.03 -6.19
C LYS A 15 -8.88 -30.61 -5.62
N LEU A 16 -9.86 -29.72 -5.81
CA LEU A 16 -9.76 -28.33 -5.35
C LEU A 16 -10.32 -28.07 -3.95
N SER A 17 -10.95 -29.06 -3.29
CA SER A 17 -11.66 -28.86 -2.01
C SER A 17 -10.90 -29.34 -0.75
N ALA A 18 -9.60 -29.61 -0.86
CA ALA A 18 -8.74 -30.00 0.28
C ALA A 18 -7.55 -29.04 0.50
N MET A 19 -7.61 -27.83 -0.06
CA MET A 19 -6.60 -26.75 0.10
C MET A 19 -7.23 -25.53 0.78
N VAL A 20 -8.03 -25.78 1.81
CA VAL A 20 -8.53 -24.75 2.72
C VAL A 20 -8.06 -25.19 4.10
N VAL A 21 -7.35 -24.30 4.81
CA VAL A 21 -6.93 -24.39 6.24
C VAL A 21 -5.47 -24.78 6.57
N ALA A 22 -4.51 -24.81 5.64
CA ALA A 22 -3.08 -24.87 6.05
C ALA A 22 -2.16 -24.12 5.08
N GLY A 23 -1.52 -23.03 5.54
CA GLY A 23 -0.46 -22.35 4.79
C GLY A 23 -0.48 -20.83 4.80
N LEU A 24 -0.54 -20.21 5.98
CA LEU A 24 0.16 -18.94 6.21
C LEU A 24 1.67 -19.24 6.12
N MET A 25 2.43 -18.36 5.46
CA MET A 25 3.87 -18.48 5.09
C MET A 25 4.18 -19.10 3.72
N LEU A 26 3.84 -18.35 2.66
CA LEU A 26 4.69 -18.28 1.47
C LEU A 26 5.46 -16.96 1.53
N CYS A 27 6.57 -16.96 2.26
CA CYS A 27 7.63 -15.99 2.07
C CYS A 27 8.23 -16.20 0.67
N VAL A 28 8.17 -15.14 -0.13
CA VAL A 28 9.11 -14.76 -1.20
C VAL A 28 9.65 -15.93 -2.04
N THR A 29 8.90 -16.35 -3.05
CA THR A 29 9.49 -17.00 -4.22
C THR A 29 8.97 -16.32 -5.48
N ASN A 30 9.88 -15.60 -6.14
CA ASN A 30 9.82 -15.17 -7.53
C ASN A 30 8.42 -14.74 -8.02
N VAL A 31 8.08 -13.47 -7.78
CA VAL A 31 7.17 -12.75 -8.67
C VAL A 31 7.90 -12.64 -10.01
N PHE A 32 7.82 -13.68 -10.83
CA PHE A 32 8.02 -13.54 -12.26
C PHE A 32 6.99 -12.51 -12.70
N SER A 33 7.44 -11.30 -13.03
CA SER A 33 6.69 -10.31 -13.76
C SER A 33 6.06 -11.02 -14.95
N VAL A 34 4.73 -11.21 -14.92
CA VAL A 34 4.02 -11.64 -16.13
C VAL A 34 4.39 -10.60 -17.19
N PRO A 35 5.04 -10.98 -18.31
CA PRO A 35 5.43 -10.01 -19.31
C PRO A 35 4.16 -9.28 -19.76
N ALA A 36 4.20 -7.94 -19.79
CA ALA A 36 3.08 -7.14 -20.25
C ALA A 36 2.69 -7.62 -21.66
N ILE A 37 1.51 -8.21 -21.79
CA ILE A 37 1.05 -8.78 -23.06
C ILE A 37 0.64 -7.62 -23.95
N GLU A 38 1.45 -7.36 -24.97
CA GLU A 38 1.16 -6.37 -25.99
C GLU A 38 0.00 -6.88 -26.88
N MET A 39 -1.02 -6.05 -27.07
CA MET A 39 -2.20 -6.36 -27.86
C MET A 39 -2.24 -5.54 -29.16
N ASP A 40 -2.68 -6.17 -30.25
CA ASP A 40 -2.94 -5.50 -31.52
C ASP A 40 -4.28 -4.76 -31.48
N TYR A 41 -4.26 -3.46 -31.81
CA TYR A 41 -5.42 -2.59 -31.87
C TYR A 41 -5.60 -2.01 -33.27
N THR A 42 -6.86 -1.75 -33.63
CA THR A 42 -7.21 -0.96 -34.81
C THR A 42 -8.06 0.22 -34.37
N CYS A 43 -7.63 1.42 -34.71
CA CYS A 43 -8.34 2.64 -34.36
C CYS A 43 -9.73 2.66 -34.98
N PRO A 44 -10.78 2.96 -34.19
CA PRO A 44 -12.15 2.97 -34.69
C PRO A 44 -12.35 3.99 -35.83
N ILE A 45 -11.62 5.10 -35.76
CA ILE A 45 -11.61 6.21 -36.73
C ILE A 45 -10.23 6.29 -37.36
N GLY A 46 -10.16 6.38 -38.69
CA GLY A 46 -8.90 6.36 -39.46
C GLY A 46 -8.32 4.96 -39.71
N LYS A 47 -8.75 3.93 -38.98
CA LYS A 47 -8.38 2.51 -39.18
C LYS A 47 -6.86 2.22 -39.10
N GLU A 48 -6.08 3.09 -38.46
CA GLU A 48 -4.67 2.84 -38.17
C GLU A 48 -4.52 1.62 -37.24
N LYS A 49 -3.55 0.75 -37.54
CA LYS A 49 -3.21 -0.40 -36.70
C LYS A 49 -2.01 -0.05 -35.84
N PHE A 50 -2.04 -0.45 -34.58
CA PHE A 50 -0.95 -0.21 -33.64
C PHE A 50 -0.98 -1.25 -32.54
N ARG A 51 0.06 -1.27 -31.72
CA ARG A 51 0.19 -2.16 -30.57
C ARG A 51 0.23 -1.37 -29.27
N SER A 52 -0.35 -1.93 -28.22
CA SER A 52 -0.32 -1.33 -26.89
C SER A 52 -0.49 -2.38 -25.81
N ILE A 53 0.09 -2.11 -24.65
CA ILE A 53 -0.13 -2.87 -23.41
C ILE A 53 -1.32 -2.32 -22.60
N ASP A 54 -1.89 -1.17 -23.01
CA ASP A 54 -2.98 -0.52 -22.32
C ASP A 54 -4.35 -1.14 -22.66
N TYR A 55 -5.18 -1.42 -21.66
CA TYR A 55 -6.56 -1.86 -21.85
C TYR A 55 -7.49 -0.80 -22.48
N SER A 56 -7.15 0.48 -22.33
CA SER A 56 -7.83 1.61 -22.99
C SER A 56 -6.80 2.42 -23.77
N PRO A 57 -6.41 1.93 -24.96
CA PRO A 57 -5.31 2.52 -25.70
C PRO A 57 -5.73 3.83 -26.39
N GLN A 58 -4.74 4.66 -26.70
CA GLN A 58 -4.92 5.90 -27.45
C GLN A 58 -4.41 5.74 -28.88
N CYS A 59 -5.24 6.14 -29.84
CA CYS A 59 -4.90 6.17 -31.25
C CYS A 59 -3.70 7.10 -31.53
N PRO A 60 -2.61 6.60 -32.15
CA PRO A 60 -1.38 7.37 -32.35
C PRO A 60 -1.57 8.71 -33.05
N THR A 61 -2.34 8.74 -34.14
CA THR A 61 -2.46 9.91 -35.02
C THR A 61 -3.49 10.89 -34.51
N ASN A 62 -4.71 10.41 -34.27
CA ASN A 62 -5.85 11.27 -33.97
C ASN A 62 -6.11 11.45 -32.46
N LYS A 63 -5.31 10.80 -31.61
CA LYS A 63 -5.36 10.88 -30.14
C LYS A 63 -6.70 10.46 -29.53
N PHE A 64 -7.56 9.77 -30.27
CA PHE A 64 -8.80 9.23 -29.76
C PHE A 64 -8.52 8.10 -28.76
N VAL A 65 -9.14 8.14 -27.60
CA VAL A 65 -8.99 7.11 -26.56
C VAL A 65 -10.10 6.08 -26.71
N MET A 66 -9.72 4.81 -26.82
CA MET A 66 -10.65 3.70 -26.96
C MET A 66 -11.21 3.32 -25.58
N PHE A 67 -12.27 3.99 -25.15
CA PHE A 67 -12.88 3.80 -23.83
C PHE A 67 -13.89 2.65 -23.76
N LYS A 68 -14.20 2.01 -24.90
CA LYS A 68 -15.05 0.81 -24.99
C LYS A 68 -14.67 -0.05 -26.18
N ASN A 69 -15.13 -1.31 -26.18
CA ASN A 69 -14.75 -2.30 -27.19
C ASN A 69 -15.39 -2.05 -28.55
N GLU A 70 -16.68 -1.70 -28.57
CA GLU A 70 -17.45 -1.57 -29.80
C GLU A 70 -18.17 -0.22 -29.89
N PHE A 71 -18.14 0.36 -31.09
CA PHE A 71 -18.76 1.63 -31.42
C PHE A 71 -19.77 1.44 -32.55
N THR A 72 -20.95 2.03 -32.39
CA THR A 72 -21.97 2.08 -33.45
C THR A 72 -21.51 3.00 -34.58
N LYS A 73 -22.11 2.84 -35.76
CA LYS A 73 -21.77 3.70 -36.92
C LYS A 73 -22.14 5.16 -36.65
N GLU A 74 -23.24 5.37 -35.92
CA GLU A 74 -23.76 6.67 -35.52
C GLU A 74 -22.80 7.37 -34.56
N GLU A 75 -22.30 6.64 -33.57
CA GLU A 75 -21.26 7.14 -32.65
C GLU A 75 -19.99 7.51 -33.40
N LEU A 76 -19.47 6.63 -34.26
CA LEU A 76 -18.24 6.92 -35.00
C LEU A 76 -18.38 8.16 -35.88
N LYS A 77 -19.53 8.34 -36.56
CA LYS A 77 -19.79 9.54 -37.36
C LYS A 77 -19.83 10.82 -36.52
N LYS A 78 -20.40 10.74 -35.30
CA LYS A 78 -20.38 11.85 -34.34
C LYS A 78 -18.97 12.15 -33.85
N TYR A 79 -18.25 11.12 -33.43
CA TYR A 79 -16.92 11.21 -32.83
C TYR A 79 -15.87 11.65 -33.84
N GLU A 80 -15.98 11.25 -35.10
CA GLU A 80 -15.12 11.72 -36.18
C GLU A 80 -15.19 13.23 -36.38
N LYS A 81 -16.38 13.84 -36.24
CA LYS A 81 -16.52 15.31 -36.29
C LYS A 81 -15.80 15.99 -35.12
N ILE A 82 -15.91 15.42 -33.92
CA ILE A 82 -15.28 15.95 -32.70
C ILE A 82 -13.76 15.89 -32.81
N ILE A 83 -13.22 14.72 -33.16
CA ILE A 83 -11.77 14.49 -33.27
C ILE A 83 -11.16 15.37 -34.37
N ASN A 84 -11.94 15.68 -35.42
CA ASN A 84 -11.50 16.57 -36.48
C ASN A 84 -11.68 18.06 -36.20
N SER A 85 -12.37 18.42 -35.12
CA SER A 85 -12.60 19.82 -34.73
C SER A 85 -11.30 20.55 -34.36
N LYS A 86 -11.31 21.87 -34.51
CA LYS A 86 -10.19 22.73 -34.12
C LYS A 86 -9.89 22.62 -32.62
N GLU A 87 -10.92 22.53 -31.79
CA GLU A 87 -10.80 22.47 -30.33
C GLU A 87 -10.13 21.19 -29.84
N TYR A 88 -10.53 20.02 -30.37
CA TYR A 88 -9.91 18.75 -29.98
C TYR A 88 -8.46 18.64 -30.46
N LYS A 89 -8.19 19.09 -31.70
CA LYS A 89 -6.84 19.11 -32.28
C LYS A 89 -5.90 20.10 -31.58
N ALA A 90 -6.44 21.09 -30.88
CA ALA A 90 -5.65 22.06 -30.12
C ALA A 90 -5.14 21.50 -28.77
N VAL A 91 -5.63 20.34 -28.31
CA VAL A 91 -5.14 19.71 -27.08
C VAL A 91 -3.64 19.37 -27.23
N PRO A 92 -2.76 19.81 -26.30
CA PRO A 92 -1.33 19.58 -26.39
C PRO A 92 -0.99 18.09 -26.48
N LYS A 93 -0.10 17.72 -27.41
CA LYS A 93 0.32 16.31 -27.65
C LYS A 93 0.96 15.63 -26.44
N THR A 94 1.50 16.42 -25.51
CA THR A 94 2.12 15.96 -24.26
C THR A 94 1.10 15.72 -23.14
N SER A 95 -0.19 16.01 -23.37
CA SER A 95 -1.25 15.77 -22.39
C SER A 95 -1.49 14.26 -22.20
N PRO A 96 -1.85 13.83 -20.98
CA PRO A 96 -2.17 12.42 -20.74
C PRO A 96 -3.41 12.01 -21.52
N LYS A 97 -3.52 10.73 -21.86
CA LYS A 97 -4.68 10.19 -22.61
C LYS A 97 -5.99 10.48 -21.89
N GLU A 98 -6.00 10.47 -20.55
CA GLU A 98 -7.19 10.77 -19.77
C GLU A 98 -7.65 12.22 -19.95
N TYR A 99 -6.74 13.17 -20.17
CA TYR A 99 -7.13 14.54 -20.48
C TYR A 99 -7.81 14.63 -21.85
N TYR A 100 -7.26 13.94 -22.86
CA TYR A 100 -7.91 13.81 -24.18
C TYR A 100 -9.31 13.20 -24.05
N LEU A 101 -9.47 12.16 -23.23
CA LEU A 101 -10.77 11.53 -22.99
C LEU A 101 -11.76 12.48 -22.29
N GLY A 102 -11.31 13.26 -21.31
CA GLY A 102 -12.14 14.25 -20.62
C GLY A 102 -12.65 15.32 -21.57
N ARG A 103 -11.76 15.89 -22.41
CA ARG A 103 -12.13 16.85 -23.47
C ARG A 103 -13.11 16.25 -24.47
N PHE A 104 -12.87 15.00 -24.86
CA PHE A 104 -13.77 14.28 -25.75
C PHE A 104 -15.18 14.12 -25.14
N TYR A 105 -15.29 13.73 -23.87
CA TYR A 105 -16.59 13.58 -23.20
C TYR A 105 -17.38 14.88 -23.11
N GLU A 106 -16.71 16.00 -22.78
CA GLU A 106 -17.34 17.34 -22.79
C GLU A 106 -17.94 17.68 -24.17
N MET A 107 -17.18 17.45 -25.24
CA MET A 107 -17.58 17.80 -26.61
C MET A 107 -18.61 16.84 -27.19
N ALA A 108 -18.53 15.56 -26.82
CA ALA A 108 -19.48 14.57 -27.25
C ALA A 108 -20.85 14.80 -26.62
N GLY A 109 -20.89 15.15 -25.33
CA GLY A 109 -22.14 15.18 -24.57
C GLY A 109 -22.79 13.79 -24.44
N GLY A 110 -23.71 13.66 -23.48
CA GLY A 110 -24.34 12.37 -23.14
C GLY A 110 -23.52 11.51 -22.17
N PHE A 111 -22.43 12.06 -21.62
CA PHE A 111 -21.72 11.51 -20.46
C PHE A 111 -22.17 12.25 -19.20
N SER A 112 -22.25 11.52 -18.09
CA SER A 112 -22.58 12.12 -16.80
C SER A 112 -21.48 13.06 -16.30
N ASP A 113 -21.84 14.04 -15.47
CA ASP A 113 -20.86 14.90 -14.80
C ASP A 113 -19.85 14.06 -14.01
N LYS A 114 -20.30 12.95 -13.40
CA LYS A 114 -19.44 12.01 -12.71
C LYS A 114 -18.37 11.42 -13.63
N GLU A 115 -18.75 10.85 -14.78
CA GLU A 115 -17.79 10.25 -15.72
C GLU A 115 -16.75 11.26 -16.21
N ILE A 116 -17.18 12.50 -16.48
CA ILE A 116 -16.28 13.58 -16.91
C ILE A 116 -15.33 13.95 -15.77
N GLY A 117 -15.85 14.19 -14.57
CA GLY A 117 -15.07 14.57 -13.40
C GLY A 117 -14.04 13.51 -12.99
N GLU A 118 -14.43 12.23 -13.00
CA GLU A 118 -13.52 11.12 -12.73
C GLU A 118 -12.42 10.99 -13.77
N THR A 119 -12.73 11.29 -15.03
CA THR A 119 -11.75 11.26 -16.12
C THR A 119 -10.71 12.37 -15.94
N TYR A 120 -11.16 13.57 -15.57
CA TYR A 120 -10.24 14.66 -15.22
C TYR A 120 -9.43 14.40 -13.95
N TYR A 121 -9.99 13.72 -12.96
CA TYR A 121 -9.21 13.24 -11.80
C TYR A 121 -8.08 12.29 -12.22
N LYS A 122 -8.35 11.33 -13.11
CA LYS A 122 -7.30 10.43 -13.63
C LYS A 122 -6.26 11.19 -14.44
N ALA A 123 -6.66 12.18 -15.24
CA ALA A 123 -5.75 13.06 -15.95
C ALA A 123 -4.83 13.83 -15.01
N TYR A 124 -5.39 14.41 -13.94
CA TYR A 124 -4.64 15.08 -12.89
C TYR A 124 -3.61 14.13 -12.25
N ARG A 125 -4.03 12.91 -11.87
CA ARG A 125 -3.13 11.89 -11.32
C ARG A 125 -2.01 11.49 -12.26
N ALA A 126 -2.31 11.29 -13.54
CA ALA A 126 -1.29 10.96 -14.54
C ALA A 126 -0.22 12.07 -14.62
N GLN A 127 -0.63 13.34 -14.56
CA GLN A 127 0.31 14.47 -14.60
C GLN A 127 1.22 14.53 -13.37
N ILE A 128 0.67 14.44 -12.15
CA ILE A 128 1.50 14.54 -10.93
C ILE A 128 2.49 13.37 -10.80
N ASN A 129 2.22 12.23 -11.43
CA ASN A 129 3.08 11.06 -11.36
C ASN A 129 4.10 10.97 -12.49
N TRP A 130 3.74 11.39 -13.71
CA TRP A 130 4.53 11.08 -14.91
C TRP A 130 4.95 12.30 -15.73
N ASN A 131 4.32 13.47 -15.55
CA ASN A 131 4.60 14.63 -16.38
C ASN A 131 4.20 15.95 -15.70
N SER A 132 5.02 16.38 -14.73
CA SER A 132 4.80 17.59 -13.93
C SER A 132 5.04 18.90 -14.68
N GLU A 133 5.62 18.86 -15.89
CA GLU A 133 6.02 20.06 -16.63
C GLU A 133 4.83 20.81 -17.28
N ASN A 134 3.71 20.12 -17.54
CA ASN A 134 2.55 20.74 -18.18
C ASN A 134 1.56 21.32 -17.14
N ILE A 135 1.98 22.43 -16.54
CA ILE A 135 1.31 23.12 -15.43
C ILE A 135 -0.13 23.54 -15.78
N ASP A 136 -0.38 23.98 -17.02
CA ASP A 136 -1.71 24.44 -17.44
C ASP A 136 -2.71 23.30 -17.49
N ILE A 137 -2.32 22.16 -18.07
CA ILE A 137 -3.16 20.96 -18.12
C ILE A 137 -3.38 20.38 -16.73
N LEU A 138 -2.37 20.43 -15.85
CA LEU A 138 -2.51 20.02 -14.45
C LEU A 138 -3.58 20.87 -13.74
N LYS A 139 -3.49 22.20 -13.84
CA LYS A 139 -4.44 23.15 -13.24
C LYS A 139 -5.85 23.00 -13.81
N GLU A 140 -5.98 22.84 -15.13
CA GLU A 140 -7.28 22.66 -15.77
C GLU A 140 -7.91 21.33 -15.37
N SER A 141 -7.13 20.23 -15.34
CA SER A 141 -7.61 18.92 -14.90
C SER A 141 -8.09 18.95 -13.45
N LEU A 142 -7.35 19.63 -12.57
CA LEU A 142 -7.75 19.85 -11.18
C LEU A 142 -9.08 20.61 -11.10
N THR A 143 -9.17 21.76 -11.77
CA THR A 143 -10.34 22.65 -11.73
C THR A 143 -11.59 21.98 -12.31
N LYS A 144 -11.45 21.34 -13.48
CA LYS A 144 -12.56 20.62 -14.13
C LYS A 144 -12.97 19.38 -13.33
N GLY A 145 -12.00 18.62 -12.82
CA GLY A 145 -12.27 17.47 -11.96
C GLY A 145 -13.12 17.86 -10.75
N ILE A 146 -12.77 18.96 -10.06
CA ILE A 146 -13.57 19.49 -8.95
C ILE A 146 -14.96 19.89 -9.43
N SER A 147 -15.05 20.75 -10.46
CA SER A 147 -16.34 21.29 -10.91
C SER A 147 -17.33 20.21 -11.33
N TYR A 148 -16.88 19.18 -12.04
CA TYR A 148 -17.75 18.10 -12.52
C TYR A 148 -18.13 17.13 -11.40
N LEU A 149 -17.19 16.78 -10.51
CA LEU A 149 -17.49 15.91 -9.37
C LEU A 149 -18.41 16.61 -8.35
N GLU A 150 -18.29 17.92 -8.14
CA GLU A 150 -19.24 18.70 -7.33
C GLU A 150 -20.67 18.61 -7.87
N LYS A 151 -20.85 18.74 -9.20
CA LYS A 151 -22.17 18.62 -9.86
C LYS A 151 -22.76 17.21 -9.75
N SER A 152 -21.90 16.20 -9.60
CA SER A 152 -22.34 14.82 -9.40
C SER A 152 -22.81 14.49 -7.97
N LEU A 153 -22.87 15.49 -7.07
CA LEU A 153 -23.39 15.32 -5.71
C LEU A 153 -24.91 15.63 -5.64
N PRO A 154 -25.68 14.90 -4.81
CA PRO A 154 -25.25 13.76 -3.99
C PRO A 154 -25.01 12.51 -4.86
N MET A 155 -24.07 11.68 -4.43
CA MET A 155 -23.73 10.44 -5.14
C MET A 155 -24.94 9.51 -5.21
N GLU A 156 -25.21 8.94 -6.38
CA GLU A 156 -26.31 7.99 -6.58
C GLU A 156 -26.20 6.77 -5.65
N ASN A 157 -24.96 6.32 -5.40
CA ASN A 157 -24.67 5.19 -4.53
C ASN A 157 -24.14 5.68 -3.17
N LYS A 158 -24.96 5.57 -2.12
CA LYS A 158 -24.56 5.92 -0.74
C LYS A 158 -23.40 5.07 -0.19
N SER A 159 -23.12 3.91 -0.78
CA SER A 159 -21.96 3.07 -0.43
C SER A 159 -20.68 3.50 -1.14
N GLU A 160 -20.74 4.48 -2.02
CA GLU A 160 -19.56 5.06 -2.66
C GLU A 160 -18.97 6.15 -1.77
N PHE A 161 -17.64 6.19 -1.68
CA PHE A 161 -16.91 7.19 -0.89
C PHE A 161 -16.28 8.20 -1.85
N PRO A 162 -16.41 9.52 -1.62
CA PRO A 162 -16.02 10.54 -2.59
C PRO A 162 -14.51 10.86 -2.58
N TRP A 163 -13.65 9.83 -2.58
CA TRP A 163 -12.19 9.98 -2.44
C TRP A 163 -11.60 10.88 -3.53
N LYS A 164 -12.06 10.74 -4.78
CA LYS A 164 -11.54 11.51 -5.93
C LYS A 164 -11.73 13.01 -5.72
N LEU A 165 -12.94 13.43 -5.35
CA LEU A 165 -13.23 14.84 -5.09
C LEU A 165 -12.49 15.34 -3.84
N ALA A 166 -12.45 14.53 -2.78
CA ALA A 166 -11.71 14.89 -1.56
C ALA A 166 -10.22 15.13 -1.86
N TYR A 167 -9.56 14.25 -2.62
CA TYR A 167 -8.17 14.39 -3.02
C TYR A 167 -7.90 15.59 -3.94
N LEU A 168 -8.84 15.93 -4.82
CA LEU A 168 -8.73 17.15 -5.60
C LEU A 168 -8.84 18.40 -4.70
N TYR A 169 -9.76 18.42 -3.71
CA TYR A 169 -9.81 19.50 -2.73
C TYR A 169 -8.51 19.63 -1.94
N ILE A 170 -7.92 18.52 -1.47
CA ILE A 170 -6.61 18.54 -0.81
C ILE A 170 -5.55 19.14 -1.74
N SER A 171 -5.49 18.68 -2.99
CA SER A 171 -4.55 19.18 -4.00
C SER A 171 -4.74 20.67 -4.30
N ASN A 172 -5.98 21.16 -4.20
CA ASN A 172 -6.35 22.56 -4.36
C ASN A 172 -6.26 23.38 -3.06
N LYS A 173 -5.74 22.79 -1.96
CA LYS A 173 -5.64 23.40 -0.62
C LYS A 173 -6.99 23.80 0.00
N GLU A 174 -8.08 23.20 -0.46
CA GLU A 174 -9.43 23.37 0.09
C GLU A 174 -9.70 22.33 1.18
N PHE A 175 -8.85 22.30 2.22
CA PHE A 175 -8.88 21.27 3.27
C PHE A 175 -10.22 21.22 4.01
N ASP A 176 -10.86 22.37 4.24
CA ASP A 176 -12.16 22.44 4.90
C ASP A 176 -13.26 21.78 4.08
N LYS A 177 -13.24 21.93 2.74
CA LYS A 177 -14.17 21.25 1.85
C LYS A 177 -13.93 19.74 1.85
N ALA A 178 -12.67 19.31 1.78
CA ALA A 178 -12.31 17.89 1.86
C ALA A 178 -12.80 17.27 3.18
N ASN A 179 -12.51 17.94 4.30
CA ASN A 179 -12.95 17.55 5.64
C ASN A 179 -14.47 17.45 5.70
N ALA A 180 -15.21 18.50 5.32
CA ALA A 180 -16.67 18.51 5.37
C ALA A 180 -17.29 17.39 4.50
N LEU A 181 -16.72 17.13 3.33
CA LEU A 181 -17.16 16.07 2.42
C LEU A 181 -16.99 14.68 3.04
N VAL A 182 -15.85 14.42 3.67
CA VAL A 182 -15.52 13.13 4.31
C VAL A 182 -16.31 12.94 5.61
N GLU A 183 -16.42 14.00 6.43
CA GLU A 183 -17.09 13.96 7.73
C GLU A 183 -18.59 13.72 7.65
N LYS A 184 -19.22 14.16 6.56
CA LYS A 184 -20.65 13.99 6.29
C LYS A 184 -21.02 12.55 5.90
N GLN A 185 -20.04 11.70 5.58
CA GLN A 185 -20.31 10.32 5.18
C GLN A 185 -20.84 9.48 6.36
N ASP A 186 -21.70 8.51 6.05
CA ASP A 186 -22.24 7.61 7.07
C ASP A 186 -21.12 6.76 7.69
N LYS A 187 -20.79 7.06 8.94
CA LYS A 187 -19.75 6.38 9.72
C LYS A 187 -20.09 4.91 10.00
N ASN A 188 -21.34 4.47 9.88
CA ASN A 188 -21.66 3.05 9.98
C ASN A 188 -21.13 2.25 8.77
N VAL A 189 -21.09 2.90 7.60
CA VAL A 189 -20.68 2.32 6.32
C VAL A 189 -19.21 2.58 6.02
N HIS A 190 -18.74 3.82 6.25
CA HIS A 190 -17.47 4.30 5.70
C HIS A 190 -16.36 4.51 6.72
N LEU A 191 -16.51 4.08 7.98
CA LEU A 191 -15.54 4.35 9.05
C LEU A 191 -14.09 4.03 8.67
N GLU A 192 -13.84 2.85 8.12
CA GLU A 192 -12.52 2.41 7.68
C GLU A 192 -11.97 3.27 6.54
N ARG A 193 -12.83 3.70 5.61
CA ARG A 193 -12.43 4.57 4.50
C ARG A 193 -12.08 5.97 4.98
N ILE A 194 -12.80 6.48 5.99
CA ILE A 194 -12.49 7.76 6.65
C ILE A 194 -11.13 7.66 7.36
N ALA A 195 -10.90 6.59 8.14
CA ALA A 195 -9.63 6.36 8.81
C ALA A 195 -8.47 6.27 7.81
N ASN A 196 -8.64 5.49 6.74
CA ASN A 196 -7.66 5.36 5.67
C ASN A 196 -7.36 6.69 4.97
N PHE A 197 -8.39 7.49 4.67
CA PHE A 197 -8.23 8.79 4.03
C PHE A 197 -7.31 9.70 4.85
N TYR A 198 -7.61 9.91 6.13
CA TYR A 198 -6.79 10.77 6.97
C TYR A 198 -5.39 10.19 7.21
N TYR A 199 -5.27 8.86 7.33
CA TYR A 199 -3.98 8.20 7.45
C TYR A 199 -3.11 8.44 6.20
N THR A 200 -3.68 8.34 5.00
CA THR A 200 -2.98 8.63 3.75
C THR A 200 -2.53 10.09 3.67
N LEU A 201 -3.34 11.04 4.17
CA LEU A 201 -2.98 12.47 4.22
C LEU A 201 -1.91 12.82 5.28
N SER A 202 -1.67 11.92 6.24
CA SER A 202 -0.78 12.15 7.37
C SER A 202 0.72 12.07 7.04
N ASP A 203 1.05 11.62 5.81
CA ASP A 203 2.38 11.36 5.26
C ASP A 203 3.24 10.36 6.05
N ILE A 204 2.60 9.51 6.88
CA ILE A 204 3.29 8.51 7.71
C ILE A 204 3.79 7.31 6.89
N GLU A 205 3.07 6.87 5.85
CA GLU A 205 3.38 5.62 5.10
C GLU A 205 4.75 5.63 4.39
N LYS A 206 5.40 6.78 4.24
CA LYS A 206 6.72 6.88 3.61
C LYS A 206 7.85 6.21 4.39
N SER A 207 7.70 5.99 5.70
CA SER A 207 8.86 5.68 6.53
C SER A 207 9.32 4.22 6.53
N GLN A 208 8.58 3.23 5.98
CA GLN A 208 9.01 1.82 6.16
C GLN A 208 8.80 0.81 5.02
N ILE A 209 7.99 1.05 3.98
CA ILE A 209 7.74 -0.01 2.96
C ILE A 209 7.60 0.59 1.56
N ASN A 210 8.71 1.01 0.96
CA ASN A 210 8.75 1.30 -0.48
C ASN A 210 9.48 0.18 -1.23
N TYR A 211 8.85 -1.00 -1.28
CA TYR A 211 9.44 -2.21 -1.90
C TYR A 211 9.54 -2.12 -3.43
N TYR A 212 8.97 -1.08 -4.05
CA TYR A 212 8.94 -0.92 -5.51
C TYR A 212 9.38 0.46 -6.04
N GLY A 213 9.76 1.40 -5.17
CA GLY A 213 10.40 2.67 -5.58
C GLY A 213 9.57 3.63 -6.45
N TYR A 214 8.29 3.33 -6.73
CA TYR A 214 7.37 4.21 -7.45
C TYR A 214 6.28 4.72 -6.51
N ASP A 215 6.41 5.97 -6.08
CA ASP A 215 5.37 6.69 -5.33
C ASP A 215 4.22 7.04 -6.28
N TYR A 216 3.26 6.14 -6.47
CA TYR A 216 2.04 6.49 -7.19
C TYR A 216 1.16 7.39 -6.31
N MET A 217 1.11 8.68 -6.62
CA MET A 217 0.40 9.71 -5.87
C MET A 217 -1.07 9.81 -6.31
N ASP A 218 -1.98 9.82 -5.34
CA ASP A 218 -3.41 10.10 -5.58
C ASP A 218 -3.73 11.61 -5.60
N PHE A 219 -2.89 12.42 -4.95
CA PHE A 219 -3.03 13.87 -4.79
C PHE A 219 -1.64 14.52 -4.67
N ASN A 220 -1.57 15.84 -4.83
CA ASN A 220 -0.31 16.55 -4.61
C ASN A 220 -0.02 16.71 -3.10
N LYS A 221 0.90 15.88 -2.57
CA LYS A 221 1.30 15.90 -1.15
C LYS A 221 2.06 17.17 -0.73
N GLU A 222 2.76 17.83 -1.66
CA GLU A 222 3.48 19.09 -1.39
C GLU A 222 2.53 20.25 -1.08
N SER A 223 1.23 20.06 -1.28
CA SER A 223 0.22 21.06 -0.93
C SER A 223 -0.04 21.18 0.56
N ILE A 224 0.34 20.19 1.38
CA ILE A 224 0.00 20.08 2.80
C ILE A 224 1.19 20.59 3.65
N ASP A 225 0.93 21.51 4.57
CA ASP A 225 1.95 21.96 5.53
C ASP A 225 2.00 21.08 6.80
N LYS A 226 3.09 21.19 7.57
CA LYS A 226 3.30 20.41 8.79
C LYS A 226 2.20 20.57 9.84
N LYS A 227 1.54 21.73 9.90
CA LYS A 227 0.45 21.98 10.84
C LYS A 227 -0.76 21.13 10.44
N THR A 228 -1.10 21.18 9.16
CA THR A 228 -2.22 20.44 8.56
C THR A 228 -1.96 18.93 8.61
N GLU A 229 -0.74 18.48 8.36
CA GLU A 229 -0.35 17.07 8.57
C GLU A 229 -0.65 16.60 9.99
N LYS A 230 -0.29 17.41 11.00
CA LYS A 230 -0.57 17.08 12.41
C LYS A 230 -2.08 16.94 12.67
N GLU A 231 -2.89 17.85 12.15
CA GLU A 231 -4.35 17.77 12.26
C GLU A 231 -4.89 16.49 11.59
N PHE A 232 -4.36 16.10 10.43
CA PHE A 232 -4.71 14.83 9.78
C PHE A 232 -4.26 13.61 10.57
N ARG A 233 -3.09 13.64 11.23
CA ARG A 233 -2.64 12.58 12.16
C ARG A 233 -3.61 12.42 13.32
N GLU A 234 -4.04 13.50 13.95
CA GLU A 234 -4.99 13.46 15.05
C GLU A 234 -6.34 12.87 14.61
N LYS A 235 -6.84 13.24 13.42
CA LYS A 235 -8.05 12.65 12.85
C LYS A 235 -7.88 11.19 12.49
N ALA A 236 -6.76 10.82 11.85
CA ALA A 236 -6.45 9.44 11.51
C ALA A 236 -6.43 8.55 12.76
N LEU A 237 -5.79 9.04 13.84
CA LEU A 237 -5.77 8.38 15.14
C LEU A 237 -7.18 8.18 15.71
N TYR A 238 -7.97 9.25 15.76
CA TYR A 238 -9.34 9.19 16.26
C TYR A 238 -10.20 8.16 15.51
N TYR A 239 -10.14 8.17 14.17
CA TYR A 239 -10.93 7.27 13.35
C TYR A 239 -10.44 5.83 13.40
N LEU A 240 -9.13 5.60 13.41
CA LEU A 240 -8.57 4.27 13.53
C LEU A 240 -8.94 3.63 14.88
N GLN A 241 -8.88 4.39 15.98
CA GLN A 241 -9.37 3.92 17.28
C GLN A 241 -10.86 3.56 17.24
N ALA A 242 -11.69 4.34 16.52
CA ALA A 242 -13.11 4.04 16.34
C ALA A 242 -13.34 2.75 15.53
N VAL A 243 -12.55 2.49 14.48
CA VAL A 243 -12.57 1.22 13.73
C VAL A 243 -12.27 0.05 14.65
N ILE A 244 -11.18 0.14 15.41
CA ILE A 244 -10.76 -0.92 16.35
C ILE A 244 -11.85 -1.17 17.41
N LYS A 245 -12.45 -0.10 17.95
CA LYS A 245 -13.56 -0.22 18.91
C LYS A 245 -14.78 -0.91 18.31
N LYS A 246 -15.15 -0.58 17.07
CA LYS A 246 -16.23 -1.25 16.32
C LYS A 246 -15.96 -2.75 16.17
N ASN A 247 -14.69 -3.12 15.97
CA ASN A 247 -14.22 -4.49 15.87
C ASN A 247 -13.93 -5.14 17.24
N LYS A 248 -14.54 -4.63 18.33
CA LYS A 248 -14.40 -5.14 19.70
C LYS A 248 -12.96 -5.19 20.23
N GLY A 249 -12.10 -4.31 19.73
CA GLY A 249 -10.69 -4.28 20.10
C GLY A 249 -9.81 -5.23 19.31
N HIS A 250 -10.36 -6.00 18.37
CA HIS A 250 -9.56 -6.75 17.40
C HIS A 250 -9.03 -5.81 16.32
N TYR A 251 -7.75 -5.91 16.05
CA TYR A 251 -7.08 -5.22 14.97
C TYR A 251 -6.22 -6.20 14.19
N SER A 252 -6.13 -5.99 12.88
CA SER A 252 -5.12 -6.59 12.04
C SER A 252 -3.73 -6.04 12.39
N GLU A 253 -2.68 -6.75 11.98
CA GLU A 253 -1.29 -6.27 12.03
C GLU A 253 -1.16 -4.85 11.45
N LYS A 254 -1.80 -4.61 10.30
CA LYS A 254 -1.77 -3.31 9.62
C LYS A 254 -2.37 -2.21 10.50
N GLU A 255 -3.51 -2.45 11.13
CA GLU A 255 -4.15 -1.45 12.00
C GLU A 255 -3.35 -1.20 13.28
N LEU A 256 -2.73 -2.25 13.85
CA LEU A 256 -1.85 -2.14 15.00
C LEU A 256 -0.69 -1.18 14.71
N PHE A 257 0.07 -1.44 13.64
CA PHE A 257 1.27 -0.65 13.36
C PHE A 257 0.96 0.75 12.84
N ARG A 258 -0.15 0.94 12.11
CA ARG A 258 -0.64 2.29 11.79
C ARG A 258 -0.96 3.11 13.04
N LEU A 259 -1.54 2.48 14.06
CA LEU A 259 -1.82 3.13 15.34
C LEU A 259 -0.53 3.52 16.07
N VAL A 260 0.46 2.63 16.07
CA VAL A 260 1.80 2.88 16.63
C VAL A 260 2.49 4.03 15.92
N ASP A 261 2.48 4.06 14.58
CA ASP A 261 3.10 5.12 13.81
C ASP A 261 2.42 6.48 14.04
N LEU A 262 1.10 6.49 14.18
CA LEU A 262 0.34 7.69 14.56
C LEU A 262 0.75 8.20 15.95
N TYR A 263 0.83 7.32 16.95
CA TYR A 263 1.29 7.74 18.28
C TYR A 263 2.74 8.22 18.27
N LYS A 264 3.62 7.54 17.56
CA LYS A 264 5.03 7.93 17.39
C LYS A 264 5.15 9.31 16.75
N SER A 265 4.43 9.53 15.65
CA SER A 265 4.43 10.81 14.92
C SER A 265 3.83 11.98 15.70
N LEU A 266 2.95 11.69 16.68
CA LEU A 266 2.37 12.67 17.60
C LEU A 266 3.16 12.80 18.91
N GLY A 267 4.27 12.07 19.08
CA GLY A 267 5.13 12.12 20.26
C GLY A 267 4.53 11.46 21.52
N ASN A 268 3.59 10.53 21.35
CA ASN A 268 2.91 9.84 22.45
C ASN A 268 3.41 8.41 22.64
N GLU A 269 4.67 8.26 23.03
CA GLU A 269 5.32 6.95 23.19
C GLU A 269 4.64 6.08 24.26
N LYS A 270 4.10 6.68 25.33
CA LYS A 270 3.39 5.94 26.38
C LYS A 270 2.17 5.19 25.83
N ALA A 271 1.46 5.76 24.87
CA ALA A 271 0.31 5.09 24.26
C ALA A 271 0.71 3.89 23.39
N ILE A 272 1.93 3.87 22.86
CA ILE A 272 2.48 2.72 22.12
C ILE A 272 2.61 1.51 23.06
N ASP A 273 3.16 1.72 24.26
CA ASP A 273 3.28 0.68 25.28
C ASP A 273 1.90 0.10 25.65
N GLU A 274 0.88 0.95 25.82
CA GLU A 274 -0.48 0.53 26.13
C GLU A 274 -1.12 -0.28 25.00
N VAL A 275 -0.89 0.10 23.74
CA VAL A 275 -1.36 -0.62 22.56
C VAL A 275 -0.72 -2.01 22.50
N PHE A 276 0.61 -2.09 22.60
CA PHE A 276 1.34 -3.35 22.57
C PHE A 276 1.03 -4.26 23.74
N SER A 277 0.69 -3.72 24.92
CA SER A 277 0.29 -4.54 26.08
C SER A 277 -0.99 -5.35 25.83
N LYS A 278 -1.84 -4.87 24.91
CA LYS A 278 -3.13 -5.49 24.54
C LYS A 278 -3.03 -6.32 23.25
N ALA A 279 -1.85 -6.34 22.60
CA ALA A 279 -1.66 -7.01 21.33
C ALA A 279 -1.68 -8.54 21.48
N PRO A 280 -2.39 -9.25 20.58
CA PRO A 280 -2.32 -10.70 20.47
C PRO A 280 -0.87 -11.19 20.33
N SER A 281 -0.62 -12.40 20.83
CA SER A 281 0.72 -12.99 20.85
C SER A 281 1.33 -13.23 19.46
N GLU A 282 0.48 -13.36 18.43
CA GLU A 282 0.92 -13.48 17.04
C GLU A 282 1.73 -12.28 16.54
N TYR A 283 1.56 -11.09 17.15
CA TYR A 283 2.31 -9.88 16.79
C TYR A 283 3.53 -9.63 17.68
N TRP A 284 3.76 -10.42 18.72
CA TRP A 284 4.83 -10.11 19.67
C TRP A 284 6.22 -10.14 19.03
N SER A 285 6.48 -10.95 18.01
CA SER A 285 7.77 -10.92 17.29
C SER A 285 8.00 -9.57 16.62
N LEU A 286 6.96 -9.02 15.99
CA LEU A 286 6.97 -7.70 15.37
C LEU A 286 7.19 -6.60 16.41
N ILE A 287 6.58 -6.74 17.60
CA ILE A 287 6.76 -5.80 18.72
C ILE A 287 8.21 -5.84 19.23
N VAL A 288 8.83 -7.02 19.31
CA VAL A 288 10.25 -7.13 19.68
C VAL A 288 11.11 -6.41 18.65
N SER A 289 10.94 -6.70 17.36
CA SER A 289 11.65 -6.01 16.27
C SER A 289 11.46 -4.49 16.30
N TYR A 290 10.23 -4.02 16.58
CA TYR A 290 9.95 -2.59 16.73
C TYR A 290 10.80 -1.94 17.83
N TYR A 291 10.89 -2.55 19.01
CA TYR A 291 11.68 -2.00 20.12
C TYR A 291 13.19 -2.14 19.91
N LEU A 292 13.63 -3.13 19.13
CA LEU A 292 15.01 -3.23 18.69
C LEU A 292 15.35 -2.16 17.63
N ASP A 293 14.36 -1.59 16.95
CA ASP A 293 14.52 -0.74 15.76
C ASP A 293 15.15 -1.50 14.59
N GLU A 294 14.74 -2.76 14.39
CA GLU A 294 15.31 -3.67 13.39
C GLU A 294 14.24 -4.16 12.39
N PRO A 295 14.58 -4.31 11.10
CA PRO A 295 13.68 -4.93 10.14
C PRO A 295 13.59 -6.44 10.37
N ILE A 296 12.41 -6.98 10.15
CA ILE A 296 12.18 -8.42 10.23
C ILE A 296 12.92 -9.09 9.07
N GLY A 297 13.87 -9.96 9.41
CA GLY A 297 14.71 -10.67 8.43
C GLY A 297 16.10 -10.06 8.21
N SER A 298 16.49 -9.05 9.00
CA SER A 298 17.89 -8.59 9.12
C SER A 298 18.21 -8.31 10.59
N ILE A 299 18.19 -9.35 11.42
CA ILE A 299 18.36 -9.19 12.88
C ILE A 299 19.81 -8.80 13.19
N GLY A 300 19.99 -7.80 14.05
CA GLY A 300 21.27 -7.15 14.32
C GLY A 300 21.63 -6.04 13.34
N ASP A 301 20.74 -5.69 12.41
CA ASP A 301 20.79 -4.45 11.62
C ASP A 301 19.65 -3.52 12.04
N VAL A 302 19.94 -2.23 12.18
CA VAL A 302 18.96 -1.21 12.59
C VAL A 302 18.54 -0.32 11.44
N TYR A 303 17.37 0.31 11.53
CA TYR A 303 16.92 1.24 10.50
C TYR A 303 17.81 2.49 10.36
N ASP A 304 18.33 3.02 11.48
CA ASP A 304 19.20 4.20 11.51
C ASP A 304 20.25 4.06 12.63
N GLU A 305 21.51 3.87 12.25
CA GLU A 305 22.61 3.71 13.23
C GLU A 305 22.84 4.97 14.09
N LYS A 306 22.32 6.13 13.68
CA LYS A 306 22.42 7.38 14.43
C LYS A 306 21.29 7.55 15.43
N LYS A 307 20.26 6.71 15.36
CA LYS A 307 19.07 6.78 16.24
C LYS A 307 18.73 5.43 16.84
N LEU A 308 19.67 4.89 17.60
CA LEU A 308 19.54 3.58 18.23
C LEU A 308 18.43 3.51 19.29
N ALA A 309 17.85 2.32 19.42
CA ALA A 309 16.99 1.97 20.54
C ALA A 309 17.66 2.24 21.90
N THR A 310 16.91 2.85 22.80
CA THR A 310 17.36 3.14 24.17
C THR A 310 17.45 1.86 25.01
N GLU A 311 18.16 1.92 26.14
CA GLU A 311 18.20 0.79 27.09
C GLU A 311 16.80 0.37 27.56
N ASP A 312 15.88 1.31 27.72
CA ASP A 312 14.47 1.02 28.06
C ASP A 312 13.76 0.26 26.94
N ASN A 313 13.95 0.67 25.68
CA ASN A 313 13.43 -0.05 24.53
C ASN A 313 13.99 -1.48 24.47
N LEU A 314 15.29 -1.67 24.69
CA LEU A 314 15.91 -2.99 24.71
C LEU A 314 15.36 -3.87 25.85
N LYS A 315 15.09 -3.29 27.03
CA LYS A 315 14.42 -4.01 28.14
C LYS A 315 12.99 -4.42 27.78
N LYS A 316 12.24 -3.56 27.08
CA LYS A 316 10.90 -3.89 26.57
C LYS A 316 10.96 -5.00 25.53
N ALA A 317 11.88 -4.92 24.57
CA ALA A 317 12.15 -5.97 23.59
C ALA A 317 12.42 -7.32 24.28
N LEU A 318 13.33 -7.34 25.26
CA LEU A 318 13.63 -8.54 26.03
C LEU A 318 12.41 -9.09 26.77
N SER A 319 11.58 -8.24 27.37
CA SER A 319 10.36 -8.65 28.07
C SER A 319 9.36 -9.37 27.15
N TYR A 320 9.15 -8.85 25.94
CA TYR A 320 8.30 -9.51 24.94
C TYR A 320 8.92 -10.79 24.38
N ALA A 321 10.23 -10.79 24.14
CA ALA A 321 10.96 -11.97 23.69
C ALA A 321 10.89 -13.11 24.73
N ASP A 322 10.96 -12.79 26.02
CA ASP A 322 10.77 -13.75 27.11
C ASP A 322 9.37 -14.37 27.13
N LYS A 323 8.32 -13.57 26.85
CA LYS A 323 6.95 -14.07 26.75
C LYS A 323 6.77 -15.00 25.55
N LEU A 324 7.33 -14.63 24.39
CA LEU A 324 7.32 -15.44 23.16
C LEU A 324 7.94 -16.82 23.39
N VAL A 325 9.16 -16.86 23.93
CA VAL A 325 9.91 -18.11 24.16
C VAL A 325 9.17 -19.04 25.12
N LYS A 326 8.44 -18.50 26.10
CA LYS A 326 7.63 -19.30 27.05
C LYS A 326 6.36 -19.89 26.42
N MET A 327 5.81 -19.22 25.42
CA MET A 327 4.54 -19.62 24.79
C MET A 327 4.75 -20.72 23.74
N ILE A 328 5.85 -20.65 22.98
CA ILE A 328 6.07 -21.54 21.84
C ILE A 328 6.76 -22.83 22.31
N SER A 329 6.22 -23.99 21.91
CA SER A 329 6.78 -25.29 22.26
C SER A 329 8.10 -25.56 21.52
N LYS A 330 9.19 -25.74 22.27
CA LYS A 330 10.51 -26.13 21.74
C LYS A 330 10.48 -27.44 20.92
N ASN A 331 9.58 -28.35 21.26
CA ASN A 331 9.53 -29.72 20.69
C ASN A 331 8.43 -29.89 19.64
N SER A 332 7.96 -28.80 19.04
CA SER A 332 6.96 -28.92 17.98
C SER A 332 7.52 -29.70 16.78
N LYS A 333 6.71 -30.62 16.26
CA LYS A 333 6.99 -31.31 15.00
C LYS A 333 6.50 -30.49 13.80
N ASP A 334 5.72 -29.45 14.05
CA ASP A 334 5.27 -28.52 13.03
C ASP A 334 6.41 -27.56 12.66
N SER A 335 6.73 -27.48 11.37
CA SER A 335 7.86 -26.66 10.89
C SER A 335 7.61 -25.17 11.07
N ILE A 336 6.35 -24.71 11.07
CA ILE A 336 6.00 -23.30 11.25
C ILE A 336 6.21 -22.91 12.71
N GLU A 337 5.68 -23.68 13.65
CA GLU A 337 5.89 -23.43 15.09
C GLU A 337 7.37 -23.51 15.46
N LYS A 338 8.12 -24.45 14.86
CA LYS A 338 9.57 -24.57 15.07
C LYS A 338 10.33 -23.35 14.55
N ASN A 339 9.96 -22.81 13.39
CA ASN A 339 10.53 -21.59 12.86
C ASN A 339 10.21 -20.37 13.75
N GLN A 340 8.99 -20.26 14.26
CA GLN A 340 8.60 -19.21 15.19
C GLN A 340 9.37 -19.31 16.52
N TYR A 341 9.58 -20.53 17.03
CA TYR A 341 10.43 -20.75 18.20
C TYR A 341 11.86 -20.26 17.95
N ASN A 342 12.48 -20.67 16.84
CA ASN A 342 13.84 -20.25 16.49
C ASN A 342 13.95 -18.73 16.36
N LEU A 343 13.00 -18.08 15.68
CA LEU A 343 12.94 -16.62 15.59
C LEU A 343 12.86 -15.97 16.99
N SER A 344 12.02 -16.49 17.88
CA SER A 344 11.90 -15.95 19.24
C SER A 344 13.20 -16.05 20.05
N ILE A 345 13.97 -17.12 19.85
CA ILE A 345 15.28 -17.31 20.49
C ILE A 345 16.31 -16.32 19.93
N ILE A 346 16.32 -16.13 18.60
CA ILE A 346 17.21 -15.18 17.92
C ILE A 346 16.93 -13.75 18.39
N LEU A 347 15.67 -13.31 18.38
CA LEU A 347 15.27 -11.99 18.86
C LEU A 347 15.60 -11.77 20.34
N LYS A 348 15.39 -12.79 21.18
CA LYS A 348 15.77 -12.73 22.59
C LYS A 348 17.28 -12.54 22.77
N ALA A 349 18.07 -13.36 22.08
CA ALA A 349 19.52 -13.28 22.16
C ALA A 349 20.04 -11.92 21.70
N GLU A 350 19.43 -11.33 20.67
CA GLU A 350 19.80 -10.01 20.20
C GLU A 350 19.53 -8.91 21.25
N ALA A 351 18.35 -8.95 21.90
CA ALA A 351 18.06 -8.04 22.99
C ALA A 351 19.04 -8.21 24.18
N GLU A 352 19.40 -9.45 24.52
CA GLU A 352 20.41 -9.74 25.55
C GLU A 352 21.79 -9.19 25.16
N ARG A 353 22.24 -9.42 23.93
CA ARG A 353 23.52 -8.95 23.39
C ARG A 353 23.61 -7.43 23.42
N ARG A 354 22.60 -6.72 22.92
CA ARG A 354 22.56 -5.24 22.90
C ARG A 354 22.46 -4.63 24.29
N LEU A 355 21.97 -5.38 25.29
CA LEU A 355 22.03 -5.01 26.71
C LEU A 355 23.37 -5.37 27.38
N GLY A 356 24.35 -5.90 26.64
CA GLY A 356 25.65 -6.33 27.17
C GLY A 356 25.62 -7.64 27.97
N LYS A 357 24.51 -8.39 27.91
CA LYS A 357 24.31 -9.67 28.61
C LYS A 357 24.80 -10.83 27.75
N PHE A 358 26.09 -10.83 27.42
CA PHE A 358 26.67 -11.75 26.44
C PHE A 358 26.62 -13.22 26.88
N GLU A 359 26.83 -13.48 28.17
CA GLU A 359 26.76 -14.82 28.74
C GLU A 359 25.32 -15.38 28.66
N GLU A 360 24.30 -14.55 28.89
CA GLU A 360 22.89 -14.89 28.69
C GLU A 360 22.56 -15.11 27.21
N ALA A 361 22.98 -14.19 26.33
CA ALA A 361 22.77 -14.30 24.89
C ALA A 361 23.36 -15.61 24.34
N SER A 362 24.57 -15.97 24.75
CA SER A 362 25.23 -17.23 24.38
C SER A 362 24.44 -18.45 24.86
N LYS A 363 23.95 -18.44 26.10
CA LYS A 363 23.06 -19.49 26.65
C LYS A 363 21.72 -19.55 25.92
N THR A 364 21.20 -18.44 25.44
CA THR A 364 19.95 -18.38 24.68
C THR A 364 20.15 -18.97 23.29
N LEU A 365 21.19 -18.57 22.56
CA LEU A 365 21.51 -19.09 21.22
C LEU A 365 21.79 -20.60 21.23
N SER A 366 22.40 -21.15 22.28
CA SER A 366 22.68 -22.59 22.39
C SER A 366 21.42 -23.46 22.45
N LYS A 367 20.22 -22.87 22.60
CA LYS A 367 18.94 -23.58 22.54
C LYS A 367 18.53 -23.96 21.11
N ILE A 368 19.12 -23.32 20.10
CA ILE A 368 18.90 -23.64 18.68
C ILE A 368 19.86 -24.75 18.27
N ASN A 369 19.33 -25.80 17.64
CA ASN A 369 20.16 -26.76 16.92
C ASN A 369 20.41 -26.23 15.50
N ILE A 370 21.66 -26.13 15.07
CA ILE A 370 22.01 -25.58 13.75
C ILE A 370 21.34 -26.34 12.59
N THR A 371 21.06 -27.63 12.76
CA THR A 371 20.33 -28.42 11.76
C THR A 371 18.90 -27.92 11.54
N ASP A 372 18.32 -27.26 12.53
CA ASP A 372 16.94 -26.77 12.50
C ASP A 372 16.80 -25.45 11.75
N ILE A 373 17.90 -24.72 11.56
CA ILE A 373 17.93 -23.42 10.88
C ILE A 373 18.73 -23.45 9.57
N LYS A 374 19.41 -24.57 9.26
CA LYS A 374 20.36 -24.68 8.16
C LYS A 374 19.81 -24.22 6.80
N ASP A 375 18.56 -24.55 6.52
CA ASP A 375 17.87 -24.24 5.26
C ASP A 375 16.79 -23.16 5.44
N THR A 376 16.92 -22.33 6.47
CA THR A 376 16.00 -21.23 6.78
C THR A 376 16.67 -19.87 6.54
N ILE A 377 15.85 -18.84 6.39
CA ILE A 377 16.31 -17.45 6.27
C ILE A 377 17.11 -16.97 7.49
N TYR A 378 16.94 -17.63 8.64
CA TYR A 378 17.55 -17.22 9.91
C TYR A 378 18.99 -17.71 10.12
N ARG A 379 19.54 -18.54 9.21
CA ARG A 379 20.91 -19.06 9.37
C ARG A 379 21.93 -17.93 9.48
N TYR A 380 21.82 -16.95 8.58
CA TYR A 380 22.73 -15.81 8.52
C TYR A 380 22.69 -15.00 9.82
N ASP A 381 21.47 -14.63 10.25
CA ASP A 381 21.25 -13.87 11.49
C ASP A 381 21.82 -14.62 12.69
N PHE A 382 21.54 -15.92 12.81
CA PHE A 382 22.05 -16.75 13.91
C PHE A 382 23.59 -16.80 13.95
N GLU A 383 24.24 -17.09 12.82
CA GLU A 383 25.71 -17.20 12.75
C GLU A 383 26.38 -15.87 13.11
N ARG A 384 25.85 -14.77 12.57
CA ARG A 384 26.35 -13.43 12.87
C ARG A 384 26.16 -13.06 14.34
N LEU A 385 24.97 -13.28 14.90
CA LEU A 385 24.70 -12.98 16.31
C LEU A 385 25.58 -13.79 17.25
N LYS A 386 25.85 -15.06 16.91
CA LYS A 386 26.78 -15.91 17.65
C LYS A 386 28.19 -15.32 17.64
N GLU A 387 28.68 -14.93 16.46
CA GLU A 387 30.00 -14.28 16.32
C GLU A 387 30.09 -12.98 17.14
N LEU A 388 29.11 -12.09 17.02
CA LEU A 388 29.07 -10.82 17.76
C LEU A 388 29.02 -11.07 19.28
N THR A 389 28.23 -12.06 19.72
CA THR A 389 28.13 -12.43 21.13
C THR A 389 29.45 -12.98 21.68
N GLU A 390 30.14 -13.83 20.92
CA GLU A 390 31.47 -14.37 21.29
C GLU A 390 32.53 -13.26 21.39
N LYS A 391 32.46 -12.27 20.50
CA LYS A 391 33.33 -11.08 20.51
C LYS A 391 32.96 -10.05 21.58
N LYS A 392 31.87 -10.26 22.32
CA LYS A 392 31.29 -9.28 23.26
C LYS A 392 31.02 -7.93 22.59
N ASP A 393 30.59 -7.99 21.33
CA ASP A 393 30.29 -6.83 20.52
C ASP A 393 28.79 -6.50 20.63
N SER A 394 28.48 -5.28 21.08
CA SER A 394 27.11 -4.74 21.19
C SER A 394 26.74 -3.80 20.03
N SER A 395 27.66 -3.58 19.09
CA SER A 395 27.42 -2.74 17.92
C SER A 395 26.35 -3.32 17.01
N VAL A 396 25.77 -2.45 16.20
CA VAL A 396 24.80 -2.75 15.15
C VAL A 396 25.29 -2.13 13.85
N ARG A 397 24.74 -2.59 12.72
CA ARG A 397 24.97 -1.95 11.42
C ARG A 397 23.67 -1.33 10.93
N GLU A 398 23.77 -0.24 10.20
CA GLU A 398 22.61 0.30 9.49
C GLU A 398 22.16 -0.70 8.40
N TYR A 399 20.86 -0.96 8.35
CA TYR A 399 20.24 -1.81 7.35
C TYR A 399 20.27 -1.12 5.99
N THR A 400 21.07 -1.66 5.07
CA THR A 400 21.03 -1.27 3.66
C THR A 400 20.17 -2.29 2.90
N PRO A 401 18.96 -1.93 2.42
CA PRO A 401 18.18 -2.83 1.59
C PRO A 401 18.99 -3.20 0.34
N LEU A 402 18.99 -4.49 -0.02
CA LEU A 402 19.67 -4.95 -1.22
C LEU A 402 19.11 -4.20 -2.45
N PRO A 403 19.96 -3.70 -3.36
CA PRO A 403 19.49 -3.15 -4.62
C PRO A 403 18.69 -4.24 -5.35
N ILE A 404 17.45 -3.93 -5.74
CA ILE A 404 16.68 -4.81 -6.60
C ILE A 404 17.40 -4.84 -7.96
N MET A 405 18.03 -5.96 -8.30
CA MET A 405 18.51 -6.19 -9.67
C MET A 405 17.31 -6.58 -10.53
N TYR A 406 17.04 -5.78 -11.55
CA TYR A 406 15.98 -6.00 -12.54
C TYR A 406 16.32 -7.11 -13.53
#